data_AF-A0A969GCI9-F1
#
_entry.id   AF-A0A969GCI9-F1
#
_cell.length_a   1.000
_cell.length_b   1.000
_cell.length_c   1.000
_cell.angle_alpha   90.00
_cell.angle_beta   90.00
_cell.angle_gamma   90.00
#
_symmetry.space_group_name_H-M   'P 1'
#
loop_
_entity.id
_entity.type
_entity.pdbx_description
1 polymer ?
#
loop_
_entity_poly.entity_id
_entity_poly.type
_entity_poly.pdbx_seq_one_letter_code
_entity_poly.pdbx_strand_id
1 'polypeptide(L)'
;MTEDGKPKSHYDGIEKIDDLTVLVHLNSPDPDLLLKLANPAFSIVSPNAFTSGDGGTGVYKFSSSDGSTFTLDPFAGYWDVSALARESISVPAP
;
A
#
# COMPACT_ATOMS: atom_id res chain seq x y z
N MET A 1 6.41 -22.88 6.40
CA MET A 1 7.10 -23.82 5.49
C MET A 1 6.11 -24.44 4.52
N THR A 2 6.49 -24.64 3.25
CA THR A 2 5.77 -25.50 2.30
C THR A 2 5.85 -26.96 2.74
N GLU A 3 5.13 -27.86 2.08
CA GLU A 3 5.16 -29.31 2.38
C GLU A 3 6.60 -29.88 2.25
N ASP A 4 7.42 -29.32 1.36
CA ASP A 4 8.84 -29.67 1.16
C ASP A 4 9.81 -28.96 2.12
N GLY A 5 9.31 -28.28 3.17
CA GLY A 5 10.14 -27.62 4.18
C GLY A 5 10.77 -26.29 3.76
N LYS A 6 10.44 -25.73 2.58
CA LYS A 6 10.94 -24.43 2.14
C LYS A 6 10.14 -23.27 2.76
N PRO A 7 10.73 -22.07 2.89
CA PRO A 7 9.96 -20.88 3.27
C PRO A 7 8.79 -20.66 2.30
N LYS A 8 7.60 -20.29 2.83
CA LYS A 8 6.42 -19.97 2.00
C LYS A 8 6.54 -18.59 1.32
N SER A 9 7.49 -17.78 1.77
CA SER A 9 7.66 -16.38 1.40
C SER A 9 9.14 -16.01 1.44
N HIS A 10 9.52 -15.00 0.66
CA HIS A 10 10.85 -14.37 0.75
C HIS A 10 11.03 -13.59 2.06
N TYR A 11 9.95 -13.28 2.75
CA TYR A 11 9.93 -12.55 4.02
C TYR A 11 9.73 -13.53 5.17
N ASP A 12 10.54 -13.39 6.21
CA ASP A 12 10.44 -14.13 7.48
C ASP A 12 9.54 -13.38 8.47
N GLY A 13 9.61 -12.05 8.49
CA GLY A 13 8.84 -11.23 9.40
C GLY A 13 9.09 -9.72 9.24
N ILE A 14 8.41 -8.95 10.08
CA ILE A 14 8.55 -7.50 10.18
C ILE A 14 8.44 -7.06 11.63
N GLU A 15 9.29 -6.12 12.04
CA GLU A 15 9.35 -5.61 13.41
C GLU A 15 9.25 -4.09 13.43
N LYS A 16 8.42 -3.56 14.33
CA LYS A 16 8.42 -2.13 14.68
C LYS A 16 9.53 -1.91 15.70
N ILE A 17 10.61 -1.26 15.29
CA ILE A 17 11.72 -0.91 16.19
C ILE A 17 11.33 0.33 17.02
N ASP A 18 10.74 1.33 16.35
CA ASP A 18 10.14 2.52 16.96
C ASP A 18 9.03 3.10 16.04
N ASP A 19 8.56 4.32 16.29
CA ASP A 19 7.46 4.93 15.52
C ASP A 19 7.79 5.24 14.06
N LEU A 20 9.08 5.38 13.71
CA LEU A 20 9.55 5.74 12.36
C LEU A 20 10.55 4.73 11.78
N THR A 21 10.89 3.67 12.51
CA THR A 21 11.84 2.64 12.11
C THR A 21 11.17 1.26 12.07
N VAL A 22 11.28 0.60 10.93
CA VAL A 22 10.78 -0.76 10.72
C VAL A 22 11.93 -1.65 10.22
N LEU A 23 12.04 -2.84 10.79
CA LEU A 23 13.00 -3.86 10.36
C LEU A 23 12.26 -4.97 9.60
N VAL A 24 12.72 -5.26 8.38
CA VAL A 24 12.13 -6.31 7.52
C VAL A 24 13.10 -7.48 7.45
N HIS A 25 12.63 -8.67 7.84
CA HIS A 25 13.43 -9.88 7.90
C HIS A 25 13.20 -10.69 6.64
N LEU A 26 14.28 -11.09 5.97
CA LEU A 26 14.23 -11.89 4.74
C LEU A 26 14.74 -13.29 4.99
N ASN A 27 14.10 -14.28 4.38
CA ASN A 27 14.55 -15.67 4.39
C ASN A 27 15.81 -15.89 3.52
N SER A 28 16.14 -14.95 2.65
CA SER A 28 17.31 -14.96 1.76
C SER A 28 17.66 -13.53 1.33
N PRO A 29 18.92 -13.22 0.99
CA PRO A 29 19.27 -11.94 0.37
C PRO A 29 18.43 -11.63 -0.88
N ASP A 30 18.02 -10.39 -1.03
CA ASP A 30 17.19 -9.94 -2.16
C ASP A 30 17.70 -8.58 -2.70
N PRO A 31 18.46 -8.56 -3.80
CA PRO A 31 19.00 -7.31 -4.36
C PRO A 31 17.90 -6.41 -4.96
N ASP A 32 16.73 -6.96 -5.27
CA ASP A 32 15.62 -6.24 -5.91
C ASP A 32 14.55 -5.79 -4.90
N LEU A 33 14.83 -5.90 -3.59
CA LEU A 33 13.86 -5.58 -2.53
C LEU A 33 13.21 -4.20 -2.74
N LEU A 34 14.02 -3.17 -3.02
CA LEU A 34 13.49 -1.81 -3.18
C LEU A 34 12.57 -1.67 -4.39
N LEU A 35 12.86 -2.38 -5.49
CA LEU A 35 11.99 -2.40 -6.67
C LEU A 35 10.66 -3.09 -6.35
N LYS A 36 10.70 -4.18 -5.57
CA LYS A 36 9.51 -4.90 -5.13
C LYS A 36 8.65 -4.06 -4.21
N LEU A 37 9.25 -3.33 -3.27
CA LEU A 37 8.54 -2.42 -2.36
C LEU A 37 7.85 -1.25 -3.09
N ALA A 38 8.33 -0.88 -4.28
CA ALA A 38 7.67 0.12 -5.12
C ALA A 38 6.49 -0.43 -5.93
N ASN A 39 6.27 -1.75 -5.95
CA ASN A 39 5.13 -2.35 -6.64
C ASN A 39 3.82 -1.97 -5.91
N PRO A 40 2.73 -1.63 -6.62
CA PRO A 40 1.44 -1.30 -6.00
C PRO A 40 0.91 -2.35 -5.02
N ALA A 41 1.26 -3.62 -5.18
CA ALA A 41 0.89 -4.69 -4.25
C ALA A 41 1.48 -4.52 -2.84
N PHE A 42 2.52 -3.69 -2.68
CA PHE A 42 3.14 -3.32 -1.40
C PHE A 42 2.67 -1.95 -0.87
N SER A 43 1.61 -1.37 -1.45
CA SER A 43 1.01 -0.14 -0.93
C SER A 43 0.55 -0.31 0.52
N ILE A 44 0.75 0.72 1.34
CA ILE A 44 0.43 0.67 2.78
C ILE A 44 -1.05 1.01 3.00
N VAL A 45 -1.75 0.09 3.65
CA VAL A 45 -3.16 0.25 4.06
C VAL A 45 -3.21 0.71 5.51
N SER A 46 -4.08 1.67 5.81
CA SER A 46 -4.40 2.10 7.17
C SER A 46 -4.91 0.91 7.99
N PRO A 47 -4.37 0.64 9.19
CA PRO A 47 -4.83 -0.50 10.00
C PRO A 47 -6.34 -0.49 10.29
N ASN A 48 -6.95 0.70 10.44
CA ASN A 48 -8.39 0.81 10.65
C ASN A 48 -9.19 0.38 9.43
N ALA A 49 -8.62 0.47 8.22
CA ALA A 49 -9.32 0.14 6.98
C ALA A 49 -9.67 -1.35 6.86
N PHE A 50 -8.96 -2.22 7.58
CA PHE A 50 -9.29 -3.65 7.65
C PHE A 50 -10.64 -3.92 8.31
N THR A 51 -11.19 -2.97 9.08
CA THR A 51 -12.51 -3.08 9.70
C THR A 51 -13.51 -2.08 9.13
N SER A 52 -13.08 -0.89 8.71
CA SER A 52 -13.97 0.20 8.27
C SER A 52 -14.13 0.37 6.77
N GLY A 53 -13.30 -0.25 5.92
CA GLY A 53 -13.19 0.08 4.49
C GLY A 53 -12.10 1.14 4.21
N ASP A 54 -12.06 1.72 3.00
CA ASP A 54 -11.00 2.59 2.44
C ASP A 54 -10.02 3.27 3.43
N GLY A 55 -8.73 3.22 3.12
CA GLY A 55 -7.71 3.91 3.90
C GLY A 55 -6.31 3.72 3.33
N GLY A 56 -5.96 4.54 2.34
CA GLY A 56 -4.58 4.72 1.88
C GLY A 56 -3.98 6.06 2.35
N THR A 57 -2.77 6.35 1.87
CA THR A 57 -2.05 7.62 2.15
C THR A 57 -1.74 8.41 0.87
N GLY A 58 -2.42 8.11 -0.24
CA GLY A 58 -2.15 8.69 -1.56
C GLY A 58 -2.74 10.08 -1.78
N VAL A 59 -2.45 10.66 -2.95
CA VAL A 59 -2.94 11.99 -3.39
C VAL A 59 -4.45 12.07 -3.62
N TYR A 60 -5.11 10.92 -3.75
CA TYR A 60 -6.56 10.80 -3.90
C TYR A 60 -7.15 9.94 -2.79
N LYS A 61 -8.42 10.19 -2.49
CA LYS A 61 -9.28 9.33 -1.66
C LYS A 61 -10.38 8.72 -2.53
N PHE A 62 -10.85 7.53 -2.17
CA PHE A 62 -12.00 6.95 -2.85
C PHE A 62 -13.26 7.79 -2.56
N SER A 63 -14.06 8.06 -3.60
CA SER A 63 -15.29 8.83 -3.48
C SER A 63 -16.51 7.93 -3.70
N SER A 64 -16.57 7.27 -4.85
CA SER A 64 -17.70 6.41 -5.21
C SER A 64 -17.33 5.39 -6.28
N SER A 65 -18.18 4.37 -6.41
CA SER A 65 -18.16 3.40 -7.51
C SER A 65 -19.57 3.20 -8.04
N ASP A 66 -19.71 3.12 -9.36
CA ASP A 66 -20.96 2.71 -10.02
C ASP A 66 -20.94 1.25 -10.49
N GLY A 67 -19.88 0.51 -10.15
CA GLY A 67 -19.65 -0.87 -10.59
C GLY A 67 -18.87 -1.02 -11.89
N SER A 68 -18.67 0.08 -12.64
CA SER A 68 -17.84 0.12 -13.86
C SER A 68 -16.67 1.09 -13.76
N THR A 69 -16.85 2.13 -12.95
CA THR A 69 -15.93 3.26 -12.80
C THR A 69 -15.79 3.58 -11.32
N PHE A 70 -14.57 3.88 -10.90
CA PHE A 70 -14.27 4.50 -9.62
C PHE A 70 -14.06 6.00 -9.79
N THR A 71 -14.69 6.79 -8.94
CA THR A 71 -14.40 8.23 -8.81
C THR A 71 -13.51 8.45 -7.61
N LEU A 72 -12.44 9.21 -7.82
CA LEU A 72 -11.44 9.54 -6.81
C LEU A 72 -11.36 11.06 -6.65
N ASP A 73 -11.47 11.55 -5.42
CA ASP A 73 -11.37 12.97 -5.11
C ASP A 73 -9.97 13.32 -4.58
N PRO A 74 -9.44 14.53 -4.83
CA PRO A 74 -8.20 14.97 -4.21
C PRO A 74 -8.22 14.83 -2.69
N PHE A 75 -7.14 14.27 -2.12
CA PHE A 75 -6.96 14.18 -0.69
C PHE A 75 -6.10 15.35 -0.19
N ALA A 76 -6.77 16.38 0.35
CA ALA A 76 -6.10 17.58 0.86
C ALA A 76 -5.10 17.33 2.00
N GLY A 77 -5.18 16.18 2.67
CA GLY A 77 -4.25 15.77 3.73
C GLY A 77 -2.99 15.04 3.22
N TYR A 78 -2.79 14.92 1.90
CA TYR A 78 -1.58 14.31 1.37
C TYR A 78 -0.35 15.13 1.75
N TRP A 79 0.72 14.43 2.16
CA TRP A 79 1.86 15.04 2.83
C TRP A 79 2.74 15.88 1.91
N ASP A 80 2.81 15.56 0.61
CA ASP A 80 3.51 16.37 -0.38
C ASP A 80 2.53 17.33 -1.07
N VAL A 81 2.51 18.57 -0.58
CA VAL A 81 1.63 19.63 -1.07
C VAL A 81 1.87 19.97 -2.55
N SER A 82 3.08 19.71 -3.08
CA SER A 82 3.41 20.02 -4.47
C SER A 82 2.81 19.02 -5.45
N ALA A 83 2.53 17.80 -4.98
CA ALA A 83 1.93 16.71 -5.74
C ALA A 83 0.40 16.63 -5.59
N LEU A 84 -0.23 17.57 -4.88
CA LEU A 84 -1.68 17.56 -4.66
C LEU A 84 -2.43 17.59 -5.99
N ALA A 85 -3.32 16.61 -6.15
CA ALA A 85 -4.32 16.62 -7.19
C ALA A 85 -5.23 17.85 -7.04
N ARG A 86 -5.67 18.40 -8.17
CA ARG A 86 -6.51 19.61 -8.19
C ARG A 86 -7.97 19.31 -8.51
N GLU A 87 -8.23 18.17 -9.12
CA GLU A 87 -9.53 17.80 -9.66
C GLU A 87 -9.79 16.32 -9.40
N SER A 88 -11.05 15.94 -9.29
CA SER A 88 -11.45 14.55 -9.18
C SER A 88 -11.23 13.81 -10.51
N ILE A 89 -10.91 12.53 -10.42
CA ILE A 89 -10.70 11.67 -11.60
C ILE A 89 -11.66 10.48 -11.58
N SER A 90 -12.00 10.00 -12.77
CA SER A 90 -12.77 8.78 -12.96
C SER A 90 -11.91 7.76 -13.70
N VAL A 91 -11.78 6.57 -13.12
CA VAL A 91 -10.96 5.48 -13.66
C VAL A 91 -11.80 4.20 -13.78
N PRO A 92 -11.55 3.33 -14.76
CA PRO A 92 -12.22 2.03 -14.82
C PRO A 92 -12.03 1.26 -13.52
N ALA A 93 -13.10 0.62 -13.05
CA ALA A 93 -13.01 -0.34 -11.96
C ALA A 93 -12.16 -1.55 -12.40
N PRO A 94 -11.31 -2.12 -11.51
CA PRO A 94 -10.49 -3.28 -11.78
C PRO A 94 -11.29 -4.56 -11.97
#